data_AF-A0A6P0SQX4-F1
#
_entry.id   AF-A0A6P0SQX4-F1
#
_cell.length_a   1.000
_cell.length_b   1.000
_cell.length_c   1.000
_cell.angle_alpha   90.00
_cell.angle_beta   90.00
_cell.angle_gamma   90.00
#
_symmetry.space_group_name_H-M   'P 1'
#
loop_
_entity.id
_entity.type
_entity.pdbx_description
1 polymer ?
#
loop_
_entity_poly.entity_id
_entity_poly.type
_entity_poly.pdbx_seq_one_letter_code
_entity_poly.pdbx_strand_id
1 'polypeptide(L)'
;MNERRLLAIILVISIAYTLTTLQVKSLQNLRVTEYICRPTEPERSTERHSSFWIGLHAPDWVQSLNTWSDNAFILMNLKPHKRLDFYRALNALSLIQSAL
;
A
#
# COMPACT_ATOMS: atom_id res chain seq x y z
N MET A 1 -30.24 -13.64 -17.39
CA MET A 1 -28.94 -13.02 -17.07
C MET A 1 -28.10 -13.03 -18.35
N ASN A 2 -27.55 -11.90 -18.81
CA ASN A 2 -26.85 -11.85 -20.11
C ASN A 2 -25.42 -12.39 -19.93
N GLU A 3 -25.18 -13.61 -20.42
CA GLU A 3 -23.90 -14.34 -20.30
C GLU A 3 -22.70 -13.51 -20.77
N ARG A 4 -22.84 -12.76 -21.87
CA ARG A 4 -21.79 -11.87 -22.39
C ARG A 4 -21.41 -10.77 -21.39
N ARG A 5 -22.40 -10.20 -20.69
CA ARG A 5 -22.16 -9.19 -19.65
C ARG A 5 -21.43 -9.81 -18.45
N LEU A 6 -21.81 -11.00 -18.05
CA LEU A 6 -21.15 -11.72 -16.96
C LEU A 6 -19.68 -12.01 -17.31
N LEU A 7 -19.42 -12.56 -18.49
CA LEU A 7 -18.07 -12.86 -18.97
C LEU A 7 -17.20 -11.60 -19.06
N ALA A 8 -17.75 -10.50 -19.58
CA ALA A 8 -17.03 -9.23 -19.64
C ALA A 8 -16.66 -8.71 -18.23
N ILE A 9 -17.57 -8.81 -17.26
CA ILE A 9 -17.31 -8.39 -15.88
C ILE A 9 -16.21 -9.27 -15.24
N ILE A 10 -16.30 -10.60 -15.38
CA ILE A 10 -15.29 -11.53 -14.85
C ILE A 10 -13.92 -11.21 -15.46
N LEU A 11 -13.85 -11.02 -16.78
CA LEU A 11 -12.60 -10.71 -17.46
C LEU A 11 -11.99 -9.39 -16.96
N VAL A 12 -12.81 -8.33 -16.81
CA VAL A 12 -12.34 -7.03 -16.29
C VAL A 12 -11.84 -7.16 -14.85
N ILE A 13 -12.56 -7.89 -13.98
CA ILE A 13 -12.13 -8.15 -12.61
C ILE A 13 -10.82 -8.93 -12.59
N SER A 14 -10.67 -9.96 -13.42
CA SER A 14 -9.43 -10.74 -13.52
C SER A 14 -8.26 -9.88 -13.97
N ILE A 15 -8.42 -9.03 -14.99
CA ILE A 15 -7.38 -8.12 -15.46
C ILE A 15 -6.98 -7.16 -14.34
N ALA A 16 -7.95 -6.52 -13.67
CA ALA A 16 -7.69 -5.62 -12.55
C ALA A 16 -6.93 -6.34 -11.43
N TYR A 17 -7.38 -7.53 -11.03
CA TYR A 17 -6.74 -8.32 -9.98
C TYR A 17 -5.31 -8.70 -10.34
N THR A 18 -5.06 -9.12 -11.58
CA THR A 18 -3.72 -9.46 -12.07
C THR A 18 -2.80 -8.25 -12.06
N LEU A 19 -3.23 -7.11 -12.60
CA LEU A 19 -2.43 -5.88 -12.63
C LEU A 19 -2.05 -5.42 -11.21
N THR A 20 -3.02 -5.38 -10.30
CA THR A 20 -2.77 -5.00 -8.90
C THR A 20 -1.82 -5.99 -8.21
N THR A 21 -1.96 -7.29 -8.46
CA THR A 21 -1.07 -8.31 -7.88
C THR A 21 0.37 -8.14 -8.37
N LEU A 22 0.59 -7.81 -9.64
CA LEU A 22 1.92 -7.54 -10.19
C LEU A 22 2.55 -6.29 -9.58
N GLN A 23 1.77 -5.22 -9.43
CA GLN A 23 2.22 -3.98 -8.76
C GLN A 23 2.63 -4.25 -7.30
N VAL A 24 1.81 -5.01 -6.56
CA VAL A 24 2.13 -5.35 -5.16
C VAL A 24 3.35 -6.23 -5.04
N LYS A 25 3.59 -7.13 -6.00
CA LYS A 25 4.84 -7.91 -6.03
C LYS A 25 6.07 -7.01 -6.17
N SER A 26 5.97 -5.92 -6.94
CA SER A 26 7.01 -4.89 -7.00
C SER A 26 7.23 -4.23 -5.64
N LEU A 27 6.15 -3.82 -4.95
CA LEU A 27 6.21 -3.23 -3.61
C LEU A 27 6.78 -4.18 -2.55
N GLN A 28 6.47 -5.47 -2.64
CA GLN A 28 7.03 -6.52 -1.77
C GLN A 28 8.54 -6.68 -2.00
N ASN A 29 9.00 -6.62 -3.26
CA ASN A 29 10.44 -6.66 -3.58
C ASN A 29 11.19 -5.46 -2.99
N LEU A 30 10.53 -4.29 -2.93
CA LEU A 30 11.05 -3.09 -2.27
C LEU A 30 11.00 -3.16 -0.73
N ARG A 31 10.33 -4.16 -0.15
CA ARG A 31 10.16 -4.37 1.30
C ARG A 31 9.51 -3.19 2.02
N VAL A 32 8.55 -2.53 1.38
CA VAL A 32 7.83 -1.35 1.91
C VAL A 32 6.39 -1.63 2.30
N THR A 33 5.91 -2.86 2.13
CA THR A 33 4.50 -3.22 2.37
C THR A 33 4.04 -3.04 3.81
N GLU A 34 4.95 -3.11 4.77
CA GLU A 34 4.67 -2.87 6.20
C GLU A 34 4.25 -1.42 6.51
N TYR A 35 4.65 -0.46 5.66
CA TYR A 35 4.24 0.94 5.78
C TYR A 35 2.84 1.19 5.21
N ILE A 36 2.41 0.37 4.24
CA ILE A 36 1.08 0.45 3.65
C ILE A 36 0.06 -0.24 4.57
N CYS A 37 0.43 -1.40 5.11
CA CYS A 37 -0.47 -2.21 5.92
C CYS A 37 0.28 -3.11 6.89
N ARG A 38 -0.43 -3.56 7.93
CA ARG A 38 0.11 -4.51 8.88
C ARG A 38 0.32 -5.87 8.19
N PRO A 39 1.54 -6.46 8.17
CA PRO A 39 1.79 -7.72 7.48
C PRO A 39 1.01 -8.91 8.04
N THR A 40 0.98 -9.05 9.37
CA THR A 40 0.25 -10.11 10.09
C THR A 40 -0.22 -9.63 11.48
N GLU A 41 -1.08 -10.42 12.12
CA GLU A 41 -1.61 -10.18 13.47
C GLU A 41 -1.21 -11.32 14.42
N PRO A 42 -1.23 -11.11 15.75
CA PRO A 42 -1.02 -12.19 16.70
C PRO A 42 -1.99 -13.34 16.39
N GLU A 43 -1.52 -14.58 16.52
CA GLU A 43 -2.28 -15.82 16.28
C GLU A 43 -2.59 -16.14 14.79
N ARG A 44 -2.17 -15.32 13.84
CA ARG A 44 -2.37 -15.58 12.41
C ARG A 44 -1.12 -16.16 11.75
N SER A 45 -1.30 -17.25 10.99
CA SER A 45 -0.24 -17.91 10.21
C SER A 45 -0.09 -17.36 8.78
N THR A 46 -1.02 -16.51 8.34
CA THR A 46 -1.09 -15.96 6.98
C THR A 46 -1.07 -14.43 6.99
N GLU A 47 -0.76 -13.83 5.84
CA GLU A 47 -0.84 -12.38 5.67
C GLU A 47 -2.25 -11.85 5.99
N ARG A 48 -2.31 -10.65 6.57
CA ARG A 48 -3.56 -10.00 6.96
C ARG A 48 -4.44 -9.66 5.75
N HIS A 49 -3.81 -9.17 4.68
CA HIS A 49 -4.46 -8.61 3.51
C HIS A 49 -3.98 -9.30 2.23
N SER A 50 -4.87 -9.46 1.26
CA SER A 50 -4.50 -9.96 -0.07
C SER A 50 -3.68 -8.93 -0.84
N SER A 51 -2.91 -9.38 -1.84
CA SER A 51 -2.16 -8.47 -2.70
C SER A 51 -3.07 -7.44 -3.39
N PHE A 52 -4.28 -7.85 -3.79
CA PHE A 52 -5.27 -6.93 -4.35
C PHE A 52 -5.65 -5.81 -3.37
N TRP A 53 -5.91 -6.16 -2.10
CA TRP A 53 -6.24 -5.17 -1.08
C TRP A 53 -5.09 -4.18 -0.87
N ILE A 54 -3.85 -4.70 -0.77
CA ILE A 54 -2.65 -3.88 -0.56
C ILE A 54 -2.48 -2.89 -1.71
N GLY A 55 -2.63 -3.34 -2.96
CA GLY A 55 -2.43 -2.47 -4.12
C GLY A 55 -3.54 -1.43 -4.28
N LEU A 56 -4.75 -1.73 -3.82
CA LEU A 56 -5.82 -0.74 -3.78
C LEU A 56 -5.58 0.34 -2.70
N HIS A 57 -4.96 -0.01 -1.57
CA HIS A 57 -4.76 0.90 -0.43
C HIS A 57 -3.40 1.62 -0.43
N ALA A 58 -2.43 1.17 -1.22
CA ALA A 58 -1.13 1.83 -1.34
C ALA A 58 -1.25 3.29 -1.82
N PRO A 59 -2.10 3.64 -2.82
CA PRO A 59 -2.35 5.02 -3.20
C PRO A 59 -2.96 5.86 -2.06
N ASP A 60 -3.88 5.29 -1.27
CA ASP A 60 -4.52 5.98 -0.15
C ASP A 60 -3.51 6.37 0.93
N TRP A 61 -2.54 5.50 1.19
CA TRP A 61 -1.42 5.79 2.10
C TRP A 61 -0.59 6.98 1.62
N VAL A 62 -0.22 6.98 0.33
CA VAL A 62 0.53 8.09 -0.29
C VAL A 62 -0.26 9.39 -0.23
N GLN A 63 -1.54 9.33 -0.62
CA GLN A 63 -2.42 10.49 -0.64
C GLN A 63 -2.63 11.07 0.75
N SER A 64 -2.73 10.23 1.77
CA SER A 64 -2.86 10.65 3.17
C SER A 64 -1.64 11.46 3.62
N LEU A 65 -0.43 10.96 3.36
CA LEU A 65 0.80 11.69 3.72
C LEU A 65 0.97 12.99 2.93
N ASN A 66 0.58 13.02 1.65
CA ASN A 66 0.58 14.25 0.86
C ASN A 66 -0.39 15.29 1.44
N THR A 67 -1.61 14.87 1.77
CA THR A 67 -2.68 15.74 2.27
C THR A 67 -2.35 16.32 3.65
N TRP A 68 -1.73 15.53 4.52
CA TRP A 68 -1.44 15.91 5.91
C TRP A 68 0.03 16.21 6.17
N SER A 69 0.81 16.46 5.11
CA SER A 69 2.27 16.61 5.18
C SER A 69 2.71 17.68 6.17
N ASP A 70 2.10 18.87 6.15
CA ASP A 70 2.42 19.97 7.07
C ASP A 70 2.29 19.55 8.54
N ASN A 71 1.16 18.94 8.91
CA ASN A 71 0.90 18.47 10.26
C ASN A 71 1.84 17.32 10.64
N ALA A 72 2.14 16.42 9.70
CA ALA A 72 3.08 15.33 9.91
C ALA A 72 4.48 15.87 10.23
N PHE A 73 4.99 16.86 9.48
CA PHE A 73 6.30 17.45 9.74
C PHE A 73 6.36 18.20 11.08
N ILE A 74 5.30 18.89 11.48
CA ILE A 74 5.20 19.49 12.82
C ILE A 74 5.33 18.40 13.90
N LEU A 75 4.57 17.32 13.79
CA LEU A 75 4.62 16.21 14.74
C LEU A 75 6.01 15.54 14.78
N MET A 76 6.65 15.38 13.63
CA MET A 76 8.01 14.83 13.54
C MET A 76 9.03 15.71 14.29
N ASN A 77 8.93 17.03 14.14
CA ASN A 77 9.79 17.99 14.83
C ASN A 77 9.61 17.99 16.35
N LEU A 78 8.40 17.70 16.84
CA LEU A 78 8.11 17.58 18.28
C LEU A 78 8.71 16.32 18.91
N LYS A 79 9.11 15.31 18.11
CA LYS A 79 9.64 14.02 18.58
C LYS A 79 11.00 13.71 17.95
N PRO A 80 12.05 14.53 18.20
CA PRO A 80 13.36 14.39 17.55
C PRO A 80 14.03 13.03 17.83
N HIS A 81 13.75 12.40 18.97
CA HIS A 81 14.25 11.07 19.31
C HIS A 81 13.71 9.94 18.42
N LYS A 82 12.64 10.18 17.65
CA LYS A 82 12.08 9.23 16.66
C LYS A 82 12.45 9.56 15.22
N ARG A 83 13.35 10.53 15.01
CA ARG A 83 13.71 11.05 13.69
C ARG A 83 14.16 9.96 12.71
N LEU A 84 14.87 8.95 13.18
CA LEU A 84 15.28 7.81 12.33
C LEU A 84 14.08 7.04 11.77
N ASP A 85 13.06 6.79 12.59
CA ASP A 85 11.86 6.08 12.16
C ASP A 85 11.04 6.92 11.17
N PHE A 86 10.98 8.23 11.37
CA PHE A 86 10.37 9.15 10.41
C PHE A 86 11.10 9.16 9.07
N TYR A 87 12.44 9.19 9.07
CA TYR A 87 13.21 9.09 7.83
C TYR A 87 12.98 7.78 7.09
N ARG A 88 12.89 6.66 7.81
CA ARG A 88 12.56 5.36 7.21
C ARG A 88 11.18 5.39 6.55
N ALA A 89 10.18 5.97 7.23
CA ALA A 89 8.83 6.12 6.68
C ALA A 89 8.80 7.03 5.43
N LEU A 90 9.54 8.14 5.43
CA LEU A 90 9.65 9.04 4.27
C LEU A 90 10.37 8.39 3.09
N ASN A 91 11.43 7.61 3.36
CA ASN A 91 12.10 6.82 2.33
C ASN A 91 11.16 5.75 1.76
N ALA A 92 10.41 5.05 2.62
CA ALA A 92 9.40 4.09 2.19
C ALA A 92 8.30 4.76 1.33
N LEU A 93 7.83 5.95 1.72
CA LEU A 93 6.87 6.73 0.92
C LEU A 93 7.41 7.00 -0.49
N SER A 94 8.66 7.45 -0.62
CA SER A 94 9.30 7.70 -1.92
C SER A 94 9.42 6.43 -2.77
N LEU A 95 9.78 5.31 -2.15
CA LEU A 95 9.85 4.01 -2.84
C LEU A 95 8.47 3.55 -3.31
N ILE A 96 7.44 3.69 -2.47
CA ILE A 96 6.06 3.36 -2.82
C ILE A 96 5.61 4.22 -4.01
N GLN A 97 5.82 5.53 -3.97
CA GLN A 97 5.50 6.45 -5.08
C GLN A 97 6.19 6.08 -6.39
N SER A 98 7.44 5.58 -6.33
CA SER A 98 8.18 5.16 -7.53
C SER A 98 7.66 3.86 -8.17
N ALA A 99 6.93 3.05 -7.39
CA ALA A 99 6.45 1.73 -7.78
C ALA A 99 4.95 1.68 -8.05
N LEU A 100 4.22 2.76 -7.73
CA LEU A 100 2.82 2.95 -8.08
C LEU A 100 2.69 3.52 -9.48
#